data_AF-A0A2H0WUH7-F1
#
_entry.id   AF-A0A2H0WUH7-F1
#
_cell.length_a   1.000
_cell.length_b   1.000
_cell.length_c   1.000
_cell.angle_alpha   90.00
_cell.angle_beta   90.00
_cell.angle_gamma   90.00
#
_symmetry.space_group_name_H-M   'P 1'
#
loop_
_entity.id
_entity.type
_entity.pdbx_description
1 polymer ?
#
loop_
_entity_poly.entity_id
_entity_poly.type
_entity_poly.pdbx_seq_one_letter_code
_entity_poly.pdbx_strand_id
1 'polypeptide(L)'
;MEWIGIVAKWYFMLLLLGIVCFPITKKIFGTFFLDFAYPFSKIIAILLLSYAMFVGGTIKMLPFTQFSLFFLIGLLVFVNGFLFLHDKKREERFSTPLIVFEEFLFIASLLFLAFVRGQEPSIRGLEKFMDFGFMQSILRSKYFPPLDMWLSGDPLNPAGYPINYYYFGHLAGSILIRLCIIPSAVGYNLILATIFALAITQVFSITTTMVFQYFSTIKHFVLSTYSFV
;
A
#
# COMPACT_ATOMS: atom_id res chain seq x y z
N MET A 1 -14.65 -17.51 12.11
CA MET A 1 -14.14 -18.04 10.82
C MET A 1 -14.23 -17.03 9.68
N GLU A 2 -15.20 -16.10 9.68
CA GLU A 2 -15.33 -15.09 8.61
C GLU A 2 -14.14 -14.11 8.48
N TRP A 3 -13.50 -13.74 9.59
CA TRP A 3 -12.39 -12.77 9.56
C TRP A 3 -11.17 -13.28 8.77
N ILE A 4 -10.90 -14.59 8.78
CA ILE A 4 -9.79 -15.20 8.03
C ILE A 4 -10.03 -15.03 6.53
N GLY A 5 -11.26 -15.29 6.06
CA GLY A 5 -11.63 -15.10 4.66
C GLY A 5 -11.49 -13.65 4.20
N ILE A 6 -11.86 -12.69 5.06
CA ILE A 6 -11.70 -11.26 4.78
C ILE A 6 -10.21 -10.88 4.68
N VAL A 7 -9.39 -11.31 5.64
CA VAL A 7 -7.94 -11.06 5.62
C VAL A 7 -7.29 -11.71 4.40
N ALA A 8 -7.67 -12.94 4.05
CA ALA A 8 -7.16 -13.64 2.88
C ALA A 8 -7.50 -12.89 1.58
N LYS A 9 -8.75 -12.40 1.43
CA LYS A 9 -9.17 -11.56 0.30
C LYS A 9 -8.35 -10.27 0.22
N TRP A 10 -8.15 -9.62 1.36
CA TRP A 10 -7.36 -8.39 1.47
C TRP A 10 -5.90 -8.61 1.07
N TYR A 11 -5.27 -9.64 1.65
CA TYR A 11 -3.91 -10.06 1.32
C TYR A 11 -3.77 -10.40 -0.16
N PHE A 12 -4.70 -11.18 -0.72
CA PHE A 12 -4.68 -11.53 -2.14
C PHE A 12 -4.71 -10.29 -3.03
N MET A 13 -5.54 -9.29 -2.70
CA MET A 13 -5.56 -8.02 -3.45
C MET A 13 -4.21 -7.28 -3.35
N LEU A 14 -3.60 -7.22 -2.17
CA LEU A 14 -2.28 -6.61 -1.98
C LEU A 14 -1.18 -7.36 -2.74
N LEU A 15 -1.23 -8.70 -2.76
CA LEU A 15 -0.32 -9.54 -3.52
C LEU A 15 -0.46 -9.26 -5.03
N LEU A 16 -1.69 -9.21 -5.55
CA LEU A 16 -1.95 -8.87 -6.95
C LEU A 16 -1.39 -7.48 -7.30
N LEU A 17 -1.65 -6.47 -6.47
CA LEU A 17 -1.11 -5.13 -6.67
C LEU A 17 0.43 -5.13 -6.68
N GLY A 18 1.07 -5.87 -5.76
CA GLY A 18 2.52 -6.06 -5.76
C GLY A 18 3.04 -6.69 -7.05
N ILE A 19 2.42 -7.76 -7.52
CA ILE A 19 2.79 -8.43 -8.78
C ILE A 19 2.67 -7.48 -9.97
N VAL A 20 1.58 -6.71 -10.04
CA VAL A 20 1.34 -5.75 -11.14
C VAL A 20 2.47 -4.72 -11.23
N CYS A 21 2.95 -4.19 -10.11
CA CYS A 21 3.98 -3.16 -10.09
C CYS A 21 5.41 -3.67 -9.88
N PHE A 22 5.61 -4.98 -9.67
CA PHE A 22 6.95 -5.56 -9.52
C PHE A 22 7.89 -5.28 -10.72
N PRO A 23 7.44 -5.32 -11.99
CA PRO A 23 8.30 -4.92 -13.11
C PRO A 23 8.86 -3.49 -12.99
N ILE A 24 8.07 -2.56 -12.44
CA ILE A 24 8.48 -1.17 -12.22
C ILE A 24 9.57 -1.12 -11.16
N THR A 25 9.37 -1.79 -10.01
CA THR A 25 10.35 -1.77 -8.92
C THR A 25 11.66 -2.39 -9.36
N LYS A 26 11.57 -3.50 -10.08
CA LYS A 26 12.72 -4.16 -10.68
C LYS A 26 13.48 -3.25 -11.64
N LYS A 27 12.79 -2.51 -12.50
CA LYS A 27 13.45 -1.56 -13.42
C LYS A 27 14.16 -0.41 -12.69
N ILE A 28 13.54 0.13 -11.65
CA ILE A 28 14.09 1.28 -10.90
C ILE A 28 15.21 0.85 -9.94
N PHE A 29 15.01 -0.24 -9.20
CA PHE A 29 15.85 -0.65 -8.07
C PHE A 29 16.69 -1.89 -8.33
N GLY A 30 16.49 -2.59 -9.45
CA GLY A 30 17.09 -3.91 -9.70
C GLY A 30 18.62 -3.93 -9.83
N THR A 31 19.26 -2.76 -9.92
CA THR A 31 20.72 -2.66 -9.89
C THR A 31 21.28 -2.62 -8.46
N PHE A 32 20.48 -2.18 -7.48
CA PHE A 32 20.94 -1.90 -6.12
C PHE A 32 20.46 -2.93 -5.09
N PHE A 33 19.28 -3.50 -5.30
CA PHE A 33 18.58 -4.38 -4.36
C PHE A 33 18.67 -5.85 -4.80
N LEU A 34 18.91 -6.76 -3.84
CA LEU A 34 18.98 -8.21 -4.09
C LEU A 34 17.60 -8.85 -4.36
N ASP A 35 16.57 -8.26 -3.77
CA ASP A 35 15.15 -8.60 -3.86
C ASP A 35 14.43 -7.76 -4.93
N PHE A 36 15.18 -6.94 -5.70
CA PHE A 36 14.61 -5.97 -6.66
C PHE A 36 13.61 -4.99 -6.02
N ALA A 37 13.79 -4.71 -4.73
CA ALA A 37 12.90 -3.90 -3.92
C ALA A 37 11.43 -4.41 -4.00
N TYR A 38 11.24 -5.73 -4.02
CA TYR A 38 9.92 -6.35 -4.14
C TYR A 38 8.90 -5.80 -3.11
N PRO A 39 9.24 -5.58 -1.82
CA PRO A 39 8.27 -5.03 -0.86
C PRO A 39 7.72 -3.66 -1.23
N PHE A 40 8.47 -2.85 -1.99
CA PHE A 40 8.04 -1.53 -2.46
C PHE A 40 7.02 -1.61 -3.60
N SER A 41 6.88 -2.76 -4.26
CA SER A 41 5.92 -2.94 -5.37
C SER A 41 4.49 -2.70 -4.94
N LYS A 42 4.11 -3.18 -3.74
CA LYS A 42 2.80 -2.98 -3.14
C LYS A 42 2.52 -1.50 -2.88
N ILE A 43 3.51 -0.75 -2.39
CA ILE A 43 3.37 0.71 -2.18
C ILE A 43 3.17 1.41 -3.52
N ILE A 44 4.03 1.13 -4.51
CA ILE A 44 3.99 1.79 -5.80
C ILE A 44 2.64 1.56 -6.48
N ALA A 45 2.11 0.34 -6.40
CA ALA A 45 0.78 0.04 -6.89
C ALA A 45 -0.32 0.86 -6.20
N ILE A 46 -0.30 0.92 -4.86
CA ILE A 46 -1.27 1.71 -4.08
C ILE A 46 -1.14 3.19 -4.42
N LEU A 47 0.07 3.74 -4.49
CA LEU A 47 0.32 5.15 -4.81
C LEU A 47 -0.14 5.51 -6.22
N LEU A 48 0.25 4.74 -7.23
CA LEU A 48 -0.14 5.00 -8.62
C LEU A 48 -1.66 4.92 -8.79
N LEU A 49 -2.29 3.90 -8.21
CA LEU A 49 -3.74 3.74 -8.26
C LEU A 49 -4.45 4.90 -7.54
N SER A 50 -3.95 5.28 -6.36
CA SER A 50 -4.53 6.37 -5.56
C SER A 50 -4.37 7.72 -6.21
N TYR A 51 -3.21 7.99 -6.79
CA TYR A 51 -2.95 9.24 -7.48
C TYR A 51 -3.76 9.36 -8.77
N ALA A 52 -3.80 8.31 -9.59
CA ALA A 52 -4.61 8.30 -10.82
C ALA A 52 -6.10 8.48 -10.49
N MET A 53 -6.59 7.83 -9.43
CA MET A 53 -7.97 7.97 -9.00
C MET A 53 -8.25 9.37 -8.40
N PHE A 54 -7.31 9.93 -7.65
CA PHE A 54 -7.40 11.29 -7.12
C PHE A 54 -7.52 12.32 -8.24
N VAL A 55 -6.58 12.29 -9.20
CA VAL A 55 -6.55 13.22 -10.34
C VAL A 55 -7.79 13.04 -11.21
N GLY A 56 -8.06 11.81 -11.66
CA GLY A 56 -9.20 11.49 -12.53
C GLY A 56 -10.56 11.79 -11.88
N GLY A 57 -10.66 11.57 -10.56
CA GLY A 57 -11.86 11.88 -9.78
C GLY A 57 -12.04 13.37 -9.51
N THR A 58 -10.96 14.15 -9.37
CA THR A 58 -11.00 15.61 -9.16
C THR A 58 -11.44 16.34 -10.43
N ILE A 59 -10.90 15.94 -11.59
CA ILE A 59 -11.31 16.49 -12.90
C ILE A 59 -12.63 15.90 -13.43
N LYS A 60 -13.29 15.04 -12.64
CA LYS A 60 -14.56 14.37 -12.95
C LYS A 60 -14.57 13.45 -14.18
N MET A 61 -13.40 13.03 -14.66
CA MET A 61 -13.28 12.08 -15.79
C MET A 61 -13.48 10.64 -15.35
N LEU A 62 -13.01 10.28 -14.16
CA LEU A 62 -13.06 8.91 -13.66
C LEU A 62 -13.89 8.87 -12.36
N PRO A 63 -15.06 8.22 -12.35
CA PRO A 63 -15.84 8.10 -11.12
C PRO A 63 -15.16 7.11 -10.17
N PHE A 64 -15.15 7.38 -8.87
CA PHE A 64 -14.62 6.47 -7.85
C PHE A 64 -15.54 5.24 -7.71
N THR A 65 -15.34 4.25 -8.56
CA THR A 65 -16.09 2.99 -8.59
C THR A 65 -15.11 1.83 -8.66
N GLN A 66 -15.57 0.63 -8.30
CA GLN A 66 -14.74 -0.56 -8.40
C GLN A 66 -14.30 -0.85 -9.84
N PHE A 67 -15.19 -0.61 -10.82
CA PHE A 67 -14.86 -0.75 -12.24
C PHE A 67 -13.71 0.17 -12.66
N SER A 68 -13.76 1.45 -12.26
CA SER A 68 -12.68 2.40 -12.53
C SER A 68 -11.33 1.95 -11.94
N LEU A 69 -11.33 1.37 -10.75
CA LEU A 69 -10.11 0.87 -10.12
C LEU A 69 -9.55 -0.35 -10.87
N PHE A 70 -10.39 -1.29 -11.28
CA PHE A 70 -9.95 -2.41 -12.13
C PHE A 70 -9.48 -1.97 -13.50
N PHE A 71 -10.12 -0.96 -14.10
CA PHE A 71 -9.65 -0.34 -15.34
C PHE A 71 -8.24 0.25 -15.18
N LEU A 72 -7.97 0.99 -14.10
CA LEU A 72 -6.64 1.52 -13.81
C LEU A 72 -5.60 0.40 -13.57
N ILE A 73 -5.97 -0.68 -12.87
CA ILE A 73 -5.11 -1.85 -12.71
C ILE A 73 -4.80 -2.48 -14.07
N GLY A 74 -5.81 -2.62 -14.94
CA GLY A 74 -5.63 -3.13 -16.31
C GLY A 74 -4.68 -2.25 -17.14
N LEU A 75 -4.79 -0.93 -17.02
CA LEU A 75 -3.87 0.01 -17.65
C LEU A 75 -2.44 -0.16 -17.13
N LEU A 76 -2.26 -0.32 -15.82
CA LEU A 76 -0.94 -0.57 -15.23
C LEU A 76 -0.33 -1.89 -15.74
N VAL A 77 -1.12 -2.96 -15.81
CA VAL A 77 -0.71 -4.24 -16.40
C VAL A 77 -0.28 -4.07 -17.86
N PHE A 78 -1.07 -3.35 -18.66
CA PHE A 78 -0.76 -3.09 -20.06
C PHE A 78 0.55 -2.32 -20.24
N VAL A 79 0.72 -1.22 -19.49
CA VAL A 79 1.94 -0.41 -19.51
C VAL A 79 3.15 -1.25 -19.08
N ASN A 80 3.03 -2.03 -18.01
CA ASN A 80 4.13 -2.89 -17.54
C ASN A 80 4.45 -4.00 -18.51
N GLY A 81 3.45 -4.62 -19.15
CA GLY A 81 3.67 -5.61 -20.21
C GLY A 81 4.45 -5.03 -21.39
N PHE A 82 4.08 -3.82 -21.85
CA PHE A 82 4.80 -3.14 -22.93
C PHE A 82 6.25 -2.80 -22.55
N LEU A 83 6.48 -2.35 -21.31
CA LEU A 83 7.83 -2.04 -20.81
C LEU A 83 8.70 -3.29 -20.72
N PHE A 84 8.13 -4.44 -20.35
CA PHE A 84 8.88 -5.69 -20.15
C PHE A 84 9.19 -6.43 -21.46
N LEU A 85 8.34 -6.30 -22.49
CA LEU A 85 8.60 -6.87 -23.82
C LEU A 85 9.82 -6.25 -24.51
N HIS A 86 10.22 -5.05 -24.11
CA HIS A 86 11.38 -4.33 -24.66
C HIS A 86 12.64 -4.43 -23.78
N ASP A 87 12.55 -5.12 -22.64
CA ASP A 87 13.69 -5.23 -21.73
C ASP A 87 14.63 -6.34 -22.20
N LYS A 88 15.91 -6.02 -22.40
CA LYS A 88 16.91 -7.01 -22.78
C LYS A 88 17.24 -7.83 -21.53
N LYS A 89 17.19 -9.17 -21.62
CA LYS A 89 17.55 -10.08 -20.53
C LYS A 89 18.88 -9.66 -19.90
N ARG A 90 18.82 -9.02 -18.73
CA ARG A 90 19.98 -8.71 -17.92
C ARG A 90 20.26 -9.95 -17.07
N GLU A 91 21.51 -10.39 -17.00
CA GLU A 91 21.89 -11.40 -16.02
C GLU A 91 21.65 -10.82 -14.63
N GLU A 92 20.67 -11.40 -13.98
CA GLU A 92 20.06 -10.84 -12.78
C GLU A 92 20.33 -11.77 -11.63
N ARG A 93 20.95 -11.24 -10.57
CA ARG A 93 21.07 -11.92 -9.29
C ARG A 93 19.70 -11.91 -8.60
N PHE A 94 18.80 -12.77 -9.08
CA PHE A 94 17.46 -12.92 -8.54
C PHE A 94 17.45 -13.96 -7.42
N SER A 95 17.10 -13.55 -6.19
CA SER A 95 16.91 -14.48 -5.08
C SER A 95 15.43 -14.73 -4.83
N THR A 96 14.88 -15.75 -5.49
CA THR A 96 13.50 -16.21 -5.23
C THR A 96 13.26 -16.55 -3.75
N PRO A 97 14.20 -17.20 -3.01
CA PRO A 97 14.00 -17.49 -1.60
C PRO A 97 13.84 -16.23 -0.73
N LEU A 98 14.54 -15.14 -1.06
CA LEU A 98 14.45 -13.89 -0.31
C LEU A 98 13.06 -13.26 -0.45
N ILE A 99 12.51 -13.20 -1.66
CA ILE A 99 11.17 -12.66 -1.93
C ILE A 99 10.09 -13.51 -1.24
N VAL A 100 10.23 -14.84 -1.26
CA VAL A 100 9.31 -15.74 -0.56
C VAL A 100 9.35 -15.50 0.95
N PHE A 101 10.54 -15.28 1.51
CA PHE A 101 10.70 -14.94 2.92
C PHE A 101 10.06 -13.57 3.24
N GLU A 102 10.28 -12.56 2.40
CA GLU A 102 9.66 -11.25 2.55
C GLU A 102 8.13 -11.32 2.51
N GLU A 103 7.56 -12.17 1.66
CA GLU A 103 6.11 -12.34 1.60
C GLU A 103 5.57 -13.08 2.82
N PHE A 104 6.29 -14.09 3.31
CA PHE A 104 5.97 -14.71 4.59
C PHE A 104 6.01 -13.70 5.74
N LEU A 105 7.05 -12.87 5.79
CA LEU A 105 7.19 -11.79 6.78
C LEU A 105 6.04 -10.79 6.66
N PHE A 106 5.64 -10.42 5.44
CA PHE A 106 4.48 -9.55 5.17
C PHE A 106 3.21 -10.14 5.77
N ILE A 107 2.87 -11.39 5.42
CA ILE A 107 1.66 -12.07 5.89
C ILE A 107 1.68 -12.21 7.42
N ALA A 108 2.81 -12.59 8.00
CA ALA A 108 2.96 -12.74 9.44
C ALA A 108 2.72 -11.40 10.16
N SER A 109 3.33 -10.32 9.69
CA SER A 109 3.13 -8.97 10.24
C SER A 109 1.68 -8.48 10.06
N LEU A 110 1.07 -8.75 8.90
CA LEU A 110 -0.32 -8.39 8.61
C LEU A 110 -1.27 -9.12 9.56
N LEU A 111 -1.12 -10.44 9.72
CA LEU A 111 -1.93 -11.26 10.62
C LEU A 111 -1.73 -10.85 12.08
N PHE A 112 -0.48 -10.59 12.48
CA PHE A 112 -0.17 -10.12 13.83
C PHE A 112 -0.92 -8.84 14.16
N LEU A 113 -0.77 -7.78 13.36
CA LEU A 113 -1.44 -6.52 13.69
C LEU A 113 -2.96 -6.58 13.46
N ALA A 114 -3.44 -7.37 12.49
CA ALA A 114 -4.86 -7.62 12.32
C ALA A 114 -5.47 -8.30 13.55
N PHE A 115 -4.78 -9.28 14.14
CA PHE A 115 -5.21 -9.94 15.38
C PHE A 115 -5.25 -8.97 16.56
N VAL A 116 -4.21 -8.14 16.74
CA VAL A 116 -4.15 -7.12 17.79
C VAL A 116 -5.28 -6.10 17.63
N ARG A 117 -5.48 -5.57 16.41
CA ARG A 117 -6.59 -4.63 16.12
C ARG A 117 -7.96 -5.28 16.26
N GLY A 118 -8.07 -6.58 16.03
CA GLY A 118 -9.30 -7.35 16.22
C GLY A 118 -9.77 -7.42 17.66
N GLN A 119 -8.88 -7.25 18.65
CA GLN A 119 -9.27 -7.24 20.07
C GLN A 119 -9.99 -5.96 20.48
N GLU A 120 -9.62 -4.82 19.88
CA GLU A 120 -10.27 -3.52 20.11
C GLU A 120 -10.38 -2.74 18.80
N PRO A 121 -11.35 -3.11 17.94
CA PRO A 121 -11.48 -2.55 16.60
C PRO A 121 -12.18 -1.20 16.56
N SER A 122 -12.62 -0.66 17.71
CA SER A 122 -13.39 0.57 17.75
C SER A 122 -12.56 1.78 17.27
N ILE A 123 -13.28 2.76 16.75
CA ILE A 123 -12.76 4.07 16.35
C ILE A 123 -12.76 5.07 17.51
N ARG A 124 -12.83 4.58 18.77
CA ARG A 124 -12.77 5.43 19.96
C ARG A 124 -11.35 5.95 20.17
N GLY A 125 -11.25 7.21 20.55
CA GLY A 125 -10.00 7.92 20.84
C GLY A 125 -9.56 8.87 19.71
N LEU A 126 -8.79 9.90 20.10
CA LEU A 126 -8.16 10.96 19.29
C LEU A 126 -8.66 11.05 17.82
N GLU A 127 -7.79 10.81 16.85
CA GLU A 127 -8.02 11.09 15.44
C GLU A 127 -8.77 9.98 14.71
N LYS A 128 -8.95 8.80 15.33
CA LYS A 128 -9.54 7.63 14.67
C LYS A 128 -10.95 7.88 14.15
N PHE A 129 -11.75 8.64 14.89
CA PHE A 129 -13.10 9.02 14.47
C PHE A 129 -13.07 9.89 13.22
N MET A 130 -12.16 10.88 13.17
CA MET A 130 -11.98 11.76 12.03
C MET A 130 -11.46 10.99 10.81
N ASP A 131 -10.43 10.15 11.00
CA ASP A 131 -9.88 9.33 9.92
C ASP A 131 -10.95 8.42 9.29
N PHE A 132 -11.69 7.71 10.14
CA PHE A 132 -12.74 6.83 9.68
C PHE A 132 -13.86 7.61 8.99
N GLY A 133 -14.25 8.77 9.52
CA GLY A 133 -15.28 9.59 8.91
C GLY A 133 -14.86 10.19 7.56
N PHE A 134 -13.61 10.62 7.39
CA PHE A 134 -13.06 11.03 6.09
C PHE A 134 -13.08 9.88 5.07
N MET A 135 -12.68 8.68 5.49
CA MET A 135 -12.80 7.48 4.66
C MET A 135 -14.25 7.18 4.27
N GLN A 136 -15.19 7.32 5.20
CA GLN A 136 -16.62 7.15 4.92
C GLN A 136 -17.14 8.19 3.92
N SER A 137 -16.72 9.45 4.04
CA SER A 137 -17.05 10.48 3.05
C SER A 137 -16.48 10.14 1.68
N ILE A 138 -15.21 9.72 1.59
CA ILE A 138 -14.58 9.27 0.35
C ILE A 138 -15.33 8.08 -0.26
N LEU A 139 -15.72 7.09 0.55
CA LEU A 139 -16.45 5.90 0.10
C LEU A 139 -17.88 6.23 -0.36
N ARG A 140 -18.47 7.34 0.04
CA ARG A 140 -19.78 7.78 -0.47
C ARG A 140 -19.65 8.65 -1.73
N SER A 141 -18.49 9.24 -1.96
CA SER A 141 -18.25 10.12 -3.09
C SER A 141 -18.07 9.36 -4.41
N LYS A 142 -18.68 9.89 -5.47
CA LYS A 142 -18.42 9.46 -6.86
C LYS A 142 -17.26 10.23 -7.49
N TYR A 143 -17.06 11.48 -7.10
CA TYR A 143 -15.98 12.36 -7.57
C TYR A 143 -15.40 13.14 -6.39
N PHE A 144 -14.23 13.74 -6.58
CA PHE A 144 -13.50 14.45 -5.54
C PHE A 144 -13.53 15.97 -5.75
N PRO A 145 -13.37 16.78 -4.70
CA PRO A 145 -13.19 16.40 -3.28
C PRO A 145 -14.48 15.83 -2.63
N PRO A 146 -14.34 14.96 -1.61
CA PRO A 146 -15.48 14.43 -0.86
C PRO A 146 -16.07 15.48 0.10
N LEU A 147 -17.32 15.27 0.53
CA LEU A 147 -17.98 16.14 1.50
C LEU A 147 -17.35 16.02 2.90
N ASP A 148 -17.23 17.16 3.58
CA ASP A 148 -16.76 17.25 4.95
C ASP A 148 -17.79 16.67 5.91
N MET A 149 -17.31 15.88 6.87
CA MET A 149 -18.14 15.28 7.92
C MET A 149 -18.44 16.25 9.08
N TRP A 150 -17.63 17.30 9.22
CA TRP A 150 -17.70 18.29 10.29
C TRP A 150 -18.43 19.56 9.86
N LEU A 151 -18.27 19.97 8.60
CA LEU A 151 -18.87 21.18 8.07
C LEU A 151 -20.14 20.86 7.26
N SER A 152 -21.29 21.04 7.91
CA SER A 152 -22.61 20.85 7.32
C SER A 152 -22.92 21.86 6.21
N GLY A 153 -23.92 21.56 5.38
CA GLY A 153 -24.48 22.54 4.46
C GLY A 153 -25.17 23.70 5.16
N ASP A 154 -25.36 24.79 4.42
CA ASP A 154 -26.05 26.01 4.85
C ASP A 154 -26.89 26.56 3.67
N PRO A 155 -27.65 27.68 3.83
CA PRO A 155 -28.44 28.22 2.74
C PRO A 155 -27.64 28.64 1.48
N LEU A 156 -26.35 28.92 1.60
CA LEU A 156 -25.46 29.25 0.48
C LEU A 156 -24.94 27.99 -0.23
N ASN A 157 -24.66 26.92 0.54
CA ASN A 157 -24.25 25.61 0.03
C ASN A 157 -25.08 24.48 0.66
N PRO A 158 -26.30 24.22 0.17
CA PRO A 158 -27.20 23.21 0.76
C PRO A 158 -26.66 21.78 0.67
N ALA A 159 -25.76 21.52 -0.28
CA ALA A 159 -25.13 20.22 -0.49
C ALA A 159 -23.98 19.92 0.50
N GLY A 160 -23.57 20.88 1.33
CA GLY A 160 -22.40 20.77 2.19
C GLY A 160 -21.12 21.27 1.53
N TYR A 161 -20.04 21.25 2.31
CA TYR A 161 -18.72 21.73 1.90
C TYR A 161 -17.76 20.56 1.72
N PRO A 162 -16.73 20.69 0.86
CA PRO A 162 -15.70 19.67 0.72
C PRO A 162 -14.75 19.65 1.92
N ILE A 163 -14.09 18.50 2.14
CA ILE A 163 -13.03 18.38 3.16
C ILE A 163 -11.92 19.39 2.87
N ASN A 164 -11.67 20.30 3.81
CA ASN A 164 -10.55 21.27 3.76
C ASN A 164 -9.35 20.76 4.58
N TYR A 165 -8.89 19.56 4.27
CA TYR A 165 -7.78 18.89 4.95
C TYR A 165 -7.09 17.90 4.00
N TYR A 166 -5.86 17.50 4.32
CA TYR A 166 -5.17 16.45 3.57
C TYR A 166 -5.83 15.07 3.79
N TYR A 167 -6.45 14.51 2.74
CA TYR A 167 -7.15 13.21 2.82
C TYR A 167 -6.56 12.12 1.93
N PHE A 168 -5.39 12.32 1.31
CA PHE A 168 -4.86 11.37 0.33
C PHE A 168 -4.52 10.00 0.96
N GLY A 169 -4.04 9.98 2.20
CA GLY A 169 -3.87 8.72 2.96
C GLY A 169 -5.19 7.98 3.18
N HIS A 170 -6.26 8.70 3.53
CA HIS A 170 -7.61 8.16 3.66
C HIS A 170 -8.14 7.64 2.33
N LEU A 171 -7.82 8.30 1.21
CA LEU A 171 -8.17 7.85 -0.13
C LEU A 171 -7.43 6.54 -0.49
N ALA A 172 -6.13 6.46 -0.23
CA ALA A 172 -5.35 5.26 -0.48
C ALA A 172 -5.91 4.04 0.27
N GLY A 173 -6.29 4.23 1.54
CA GLY A 173 -7.00 3.19 2.29
C GLY A 173 -8.38 2.87 1.71
N SER A 174 -9.17 3.88 1.36
CA SER A 174 -10.53 3.71 0.83
C SER A 174 -10.56 2.98 -0.51
N ILE A 175 -9.51 3.11 -1.33
CA ILE A 175 -9.33 2.36 -2.57
C ILE A 175 -9.23 0.87 -2.30
N LEU A 176 -8.44 0.45 -1.31
CA LEU A 176 -8.31 -0.95 -0.95
C LEU A 176 -9.63 -1.53 -0.42
N ILE A 177 -10.37 -0.75 0.37
CA ILE A 177 -11.72 -1.12 0.84
C ILE A 177 -12.67 -1.32 -0.34
N ARG A 178 -12.69 -0.38 -1.30
CA ARG A 178 -13.55 -0.46 -2.48
C ARG A 178 -13.19 -1.63 -3.40
N LEU A 179 -11.90 -1.90 -3.60
CA LEU A 179 -11.42 -3.05 -4.37
C LEU A 179 -11.86 -4.37 -3.75
N CYS A 180 -11.70 -4.49 -2.43
CA CYS A 180 -12.01 -5.71 -1.71
C CYS A 180 -13.51 -5.90 -1.44
N ILE A 181 -14.36 -4.87 -1.60
CA ILE A 181 -15.79 -4.91 -1.25
C ILE A 181 -15.97 -5.48 0.18
N ILE A 182 -15.37 -4.82 1.16
CA ILE A 182 -15.49 -5.21 2.57
C ILE A 182 -16.10 -4.08 3.39
N PRO A 183 -16.74 -4.37 4.54
CA PRO A 183 -17.21 -3.33 5.44
C PRO A 183 -16.07 -2.40 5.83
N SER A 184 -16.32 -1.09 5.76
CA SER A 184 -15.27 -0.10 6.03
C SER A 184 -14.74 -0.17 7.45
N ALA A 185 -15.56 -0.55 8.44
CA ALA A 185 -15.13 -0.77 9.82
C ALA A 185 -14.04 -1.86 9.93
N VAL A 186 -14.13 -2.91 9.11
CA VAL A 186 -13.09 -3.95 9.04
C VAL A 186 -11.91 -3.45 8.22
N GLY A 187 -12.18 -2.83 7.08
CA GLY A 187 -11.16 -2.28 6.18
C GLY A 187 -10.24 -1.26 6.85
N TYR A 188 -10.78 -0.35 7.67
CA TYR A 188 -10.00 0.62 8.45
C TYR A 188 -8.93 -0.05 9.31
N ASN A 189 -9.31 -1.14 9.99
CA ASN A 189 -8.39 -1.92 10.81
C ASN A 189 -7.34 -2.67 9.97
N LEU A 190 -7.73 -3.20 8.81
CA LEU A 190 -6.81 -3.87 7.89
C LEU A 190 -5.82 -2.91 7.22
N ILE A 191 -6.18 -1.65 7.02
CA ILE A 191 -5.25 -0.62 6.53
C ILE A 191 -4.13 -0.40 7.54
N LEU A 192 -4.46 -0.28 8.84
CA LEU A 192 -3.45 -0.18 9.89
C LEU A 192 -2.53 -1.40 9.90
N ALA A 193 -3.10 -2.61 9.78
CA ALA A 193 -2.34 -3.85 9.63
C ALA A 193 -1.43 -3.84 8.39
N THR A 194 -1.92 -3.29 7.27
CA THR A 194 -1.18 -3.17 6.01
C THR A 194 -0.01 -2.20 6.15
N ILE A 195 -0.20 -1.04 6.76
CA ILE A 195 0.85 -0.04 7.00
C ILE A 195 2.00 -0.67 7.82
N PHE A 196 1.66 -1.43 8.87
CA PHE A 196 2.65 -2.14 9.68
C PHE A 196 3.41 -3.22 8.90
N ALA A 197 2.69 -4.09 8.18
CA ALA A 197 3.31 -5.14 7.37
C ALA A 197 4.23 -4.56 6.27
N LEU A 198 3.79 -3.47 5.63
CA LEU A 198 4.57 -2.71 4.67
C LEU A 198 5.85 -2.15 5.32
N ALA A 199 5.74 -1.50 6.49
CA ALA A 199 6.89 -0.93 7.19
C ALA A 199 7.93 -2.02 7.55
N ILE A 200 7.50 -3.14 8.12
CA ILE A 200 8.39 -4.25 8.49
C ILE A 200 9.17 -4.78 7.28
N THR A 201 8.47 -5.06 6.18
CA THR A 201 9.11 -5.65 4.99
C THR A 201 10.01 -4.68 4.24
N GLN A 202 9.68 -3.39 4.21
CA GLN A 202 10.54 -2.37 3.60
C GLN A 202 11.81 -2.15 4.41
N VAL A 203 11.70 -2.06 5.74
CA VAL A 203 12.89 -1.95 6.61
C VAL A 203 13.79 -3.16 6.42
N PHE A 204 13.22 -4.38 6.39
CA PHE A 204 13.98 -5.59 6.11
C PHE A 204 14.71 -5.54 4.75
N SER A 205 14.04 -5.17 3.67
CA SER A 205 14.63 -5.06 2.32
C SER A 205 15.76 -4.01 2.26
N ILE A 206 15.55 -2.83 2.89
CA ILE A 206 16.60 -1.80 2.98
C ILE A 206 17.80 -2.30 3.79
N THR A 207 17.57 -2.85 4.98
CA THR A 207 18.65 -3.28 5.88
C THR A 207 19.44 -4.43 5.28
N THR A 208 18.79 -5.43 4.69
CA THR A 208 19.47 -6.56 4.03
C THR A 208 20.31 -6.08 2.85
N THR A 209 19.80 -5.13 2.07
CA THR A 209 20.54 -4.49 0.98
C THR A 209 21.77 -3.72 1.50
N MET A 210 21.62 -2.93 2.57
CA MET A 210 22.75 -2.22 3.20
C MET A 210 23.81 -3.19 3.73
N VAL A 211 23.40 -4.23 4.45
CA VAL A 211 24.33 -5.24 4.99
C VAL A 211 25.07 -5.95 3.85
N PHE A 212 24.40 -6.28 2.76
CA PHE A 212 25.03 -6.93 1.61
C PHE A 212 26.04 -6.03 0.91
N GLN A 213 25.67 -4.77 0.62
CA GLN A 213 26.54 -3.83 -0.07
C GLN A 213 27.79 -3.47 0.72
N TYR A 214 27.67 -3.33 2.05
CA TYR A 214 28.76 -2.92 2.93
C TYR A 214 29.38 -4.08 3.72
N PHE A 215 29.11 -5.33 3.33
CA PHE A 215 29.51 -6.51 4.10
C PHE A 215 31.01 -6.54 4.41
N SER A 216 31.88 -6.24 3.44
CA SER A 216 33.33 -6.22 3.63
C SER A 216 33.76 -5.14 4.63
N THR A 217 33.24 -3.92 4.49
CA THR A 217 33.50 -2.79 5.39
C THR A 217 33.01 -3.09 6.82
N ILE A 218 31.80 -3.63 6.97
CA ILE A 218 31.23 -4.02 8.25
C ILE A 218 32.08 -5.12 8.89
N LYS A 219 32.44 -6.17 8.13
CA LYS A 219 33.28 -7.26 8.61
C LYS A 219 34.65 -6.75 9.09
N HIS A 220 35.30 -5.88 8.32
CA HIS A 220 36.58 -5.29 8.72
C HIS A 220 36.47 -4.46 10.00
N PHE A 221 35.45 -3.59 10.09
CA PHE A 221 35.21 -2.76 11.28
C PHE A 221 34.99 -3.61 12.54
N VAL A 222 34.12 -4.63 12.45
CA VAL A 222 33.84 -5.55 13.56
C VAL A 222 35.12 -6.27 13.99
N LEU A 223 35.84 -6.89 13.06
CA LEU A 223 37.09 -7.61 13.36
C LEU A 223 38.16 -6.71 13.97
N SER A 224 38.33 -5.48 13.47
CA SER A 224 39.29 -4.53 14.04
C SER A 224 38.95 -4.11 15.47
N THR A 225 37.67 -4.09 15.82
CA THR A 225 37.23 -3.71 17.19
C THR A 225 37.54 -4.81 18.20
N TYR A 226 37.50 -6.08 17.79
CA TYR A 226 37.86 -7.23 18.63
C TYR A 226 39.37 -7.52 18.69
N SER A 227 40.18 -6.86 17.85
CA SER A 227 41.64 -7.04 17.85
C SER A 227 42.38 -6.18 18.89
N PHE A 228 41.64 -5.38 19.67
CA PHE A 228 42.16 -4.53 20.75
C PHE A 228 41.81 -5.04 22.17
N VAL A 229 41.37 -6.30 22.29
CA VAL A 229 41.20 -7.03 23.57
C VAL A 229 42.13 -8.24 23.55
#